data_AF-A0A2N6BRE7-F1
#
_entry.id   AF-A0A2N6BRE7-F1
#
_cell.length_a   1.000
_cell.length_b   1.000
_cell.length_c   1.000
_cell.angle_alpha   90.00
_cell.angle_beta   90.00
_cell.angle_gamma   90.00
#
_symmetry.space_group_name_H-M   'P 1'
#
loop_
_entity.id
_entity.type
_entity.pdbx_description
1 polymer ?
#
loop_
_entity_poly.entity_id
_entity_poly.type
_entity_poly.pdbx_seq_one_letter_code
_entity_poly.pdbx_strand_id
1 'polypeptide(L)'
;MPGHDNHGLPHASHAVELVVEAGQDAGLIQELALMGPAIGRYACRVTARCPDGRAALKIIIRAKTPGGAARVLAQFRALPSADWTRHRFAFELAAETGETLTLEISADAEGPALLQVTDLRLVALYEPAPRFSARFLTRGPFLLPSSRLRAYLIEDYLNLLGWPAEVGGAGACDVLICQKVRPWRALWRARRRGSAVIYDLDDNEPHQSRRLALAIRAFCKAVDGVTTGGTYLKRLLSGWNSHAYLLDNMVDILDRDLVRPRRDFSQRLVWFGMPENAHELGRLGLSQKVTRITRNGDIDYQTKSVDGHLIEFDLALMPVTLNPHSRAKNANRLIKCAGLGLPFLASDTPEHRRAVELIGLPEGFLVGPGEDWGARIADMGRRYPEVLAQIDAARERVFDIYGVERIVAGWAAFCAGRLSARRQGMDAVK
;
A
#
# COMPACT_ATOMS: atom_id res chain seq x y z
N MET A 1 -18.28 9.00 -16.72
CA MET A 1 -16.91 9.26 -16.19
C MET A 1 -16.81 8.68 -14.78
N PRO A 2 -15.95 7.68 -14.52
CA PRO A 2 -15.80 7.09 -13.20
C PRO A 2 -15.37 8.17 -12.20
N GLY A 3 -15.94 8.11 -11.01
CA GLY A 3 -15.80 9.07 -9.94
C GLY A 3 -14.58 8.73 -9.15
N HIS A 4 -14.29 9.69 -8.32
CA HIS A 4 -12.96 10.14 -8.13
C HIS A 4 -12.91 10.55 -6.66
N ASP A 5 -11.77 10.36 -6.01
CA ASP A 5 -11.48 11.19 -4.84
C ASP A 5 -11.62 12.69 -5.22
N ASN A 6 -11.44 13.60 -4.26
CA ASN A 6 -11.47 15.05 -4.50
C ASN A 6 -10.50 15.54 -5.62
N HIS A 7 -9.75 14.65 -6.29
CA HIS A 7 -8.77 14.90 -7.33
C HIS A 7 -8.84 14.00 -8.57
N GLY A 8 -9.86 13.17 -8.76
CA GLY A 8 -9.92 12.44 -10.04
C GLY A 8 -9.50 10.97 -9.99
N LEU A 9 -9.38 10.30 -8.84
CA LEU A 9 -8.76 8.96 -8.77
C LEU A 9 -9.77 7.84 -8.44
N PRO A 10 -9.93 6.81 -9.31
CA PRO A 10 -10.50 5.54 -8.89
C PRO A 10 -9.47 4.85 -7.99
N HIS A 11 -9.92 4.42 -6.81
CA HIS A 11 -9.13 3.54 -5.97
C HIS A 11 -9.15 2.15 -6.63
N ALA A 12 -7.99 1.63 -7.04
CA ALA A 12 -7.77 0.36 -7.75
C ALA A 12 -8.18 0.24 -9.23
N SER A 13 -7.38 -0.58 -9.93
CA SER A 13 -7.17 -0.62 -11.37
C SER A 13 -8.09 -1.55 -12.18
N HIS A 14 -9.12 -2.14 -11.57
CA HIS A 14 -10.10 -2.96 -12.29
C HIS A 14 -11.46 -2.29 -12.24
N ALA A 15 -11.65 -1.28 -13.10
CA ALA A 15 -12.98 -0.81 -13.41
C ALA A 15 -13.62 -1.81 -14.36
N VAL A 16 -14.31 -2.81 -13.80
CA VAL A 16 -15.22 -3.63 -14.60
C VAL A 16 -16.51 -2.85 -14.73
N GLU A 17 -16.67 -2.17 -15.86
CA GLU A 17 -17.95 -1.55 -16.20
C GLU A 17 -18.96 -2.66 -16.48
N LEU A 18 -19.75 -2.98 -15.47
CA LEU A 18 -20.94 -3.78 -15.62
C LEU A 18 -22.04 -2.88 -16.18
N VAL A 19 -22.70 -3.33 -17.24
CA VAL A 19 -23.95 -2.75 -17.71
C VAL A 19 -24.96 -3.88 -17.59
N VAL A 20 -25.90 -3.75 -16.65
CA VAL A 20 -26.87 -4.81 -16.35
C VAL A 20 -28.24 -4.32 -16.76
N GLU A 21 -28.74 -4.78 -17.90
CA GLU A 21 -30.13 -4.51 -18.29
C GLU A 21 -31.07 -5.35 -17.41
N ALA A 22 -32.13 -4.75 -16.86
CA ALA A 22 -33.04 -5.47 -15.98
C ALA A 22 -33.73 -6.64 -16.69
N GLY A 23 -33.86 -7.75 -15.95
CA GLY A 23 -34.44 -8.99 -16.45
C GLY A 23 -33.43 -9.92 -17.12
N GLN A 24 -32.17 -9.53 -17.28
CA GLN A 24 -31.09 -10.45 -17.61
C GLN A 24 -30.33 -10.86 -16.33
N ASP A 25 -30.00 -12.15 -16.21
CA ASP A 25 -28.98 -12.66 -15.27
C ASP A 25 -27.57 -12.21 -15.72
N ALA A 26 -27.40 -10.94 -16.11
CA ALA A 26 -26.12 -10.36 -16.45
C ALA A 26 -25.35 -10.08 -15.15
N GLY A 27 -24.78 -11.13 -14.59
CA GLY A 27 -23.88 -11.06 -13.45
C GLY A 27 -22.42 -11.19 -13.88
N LEU A 28 -21.52 -10.44 -13.24
CA LEU A 28 -20.10 -10.77 -13.29
C LEU A 28 -19.87 -11.94 -12.34
N ILE A 29 -19.38 -13.06 -12.86
CA ILE A 29 -18.93 -14.18 -12.05
C ILE A 29 -17.41 -14.21 -12.12
N GLN A 30 -16.77 -14.14 -10.96
CA GLN A 30 -15.33 -14.27 -10.81
C GLN A 30 -15.02 -15.44 -9.87
N GLU A 31 -14.22 -16.40 -10.34
CA GLU A 31 -13.61 -17.39 -9.47
C GLU A 31 -12.33 -16.81 -8.86
N LEU A 32 -12.19 -16.97 -7.55
CA LEU A 32 -11.08 -16.46 -6.75
C LEU A 32 -10.42 -17.62 -6.02
N ALA A 33 -9.13 -17.84 -6.25
CA ALA A 33 -8.34 -18.75 -5.46
C ALA A 33 -7.98 -18.11 -4.12
N LEU A 34 -8.22 -18.82 -3.02
CA LEU A 34 -7.79 -18.41 -1.69
C LEU A 34 -6.33 -18.79 -1.49
N MET A 35 -5.45 -17.80 -1.65
CA MET A 35 -4.02 -17.95 -1.38
C MET A 35 -3.74 -17.56 0.08
N GLY A 36 -3.57 -18.54 0.98
CA GLY A 36 -3.16 -18.28 2.36
C GLY A 36 -3.74 -19.25 3.40
N PRO A 37 -3.36 -19.11 4.68
CA PRO A 37 -3.97 -19.90 5.76
C PRO A 37 -5.48 -19.67 5.79
N ALA A 38 -6.24 -20.62 6.36
CA ALA A 38 -7.68 -20.49 6.59
C ALA A 38 -7.96 -19.35 7.59
N ILE A 39 -7.85 -18.11 7.13
CA ILE A 39 -8.20 -16.92 7.89
C ILE A 39 -9.72 -16.96 8.02
N GLY A 40 -10.23 -16.92 9.24
CA GLY A 40 -11.66 -17.07 9.49
C GLY A 40 -12.51 -15.89 9.01
N ARG A 41 -11.92 -14.77 8.57
CA ARG A 41 -12.65 -13.53 8.27
C ARG A 41 -12.09 -12.76 7.06
N TYR A 42 -12.99 -12.35 6.18
CA TYR A 42 -12.69 -11.57 4.97
C TYR A 42 -13.59 -10.34 4.90
N ALA A 43 -13.15 -9.33 4.14
CA ALA A 43 -13.99 -8.24 3.68
C ALA A 43 -14.01 -8.19 2.16
N CYS A 44 -15.18 -7.97 1.59
CA CYS A 44 -15.33 -7.56 0.21
C CYS A 44 -15.50 -6.05 0.16
N ARG A 45 -14.63 -5.38 -0.59
CA ARG A 45 -14.77 -3.98 -0.98
C ARG A 45 -15.26 -3.92 -2.40
N VAL A 46 -16.13 -2.95 -2.65
CA VAL A 46 -16.61 -2.62 -3.99
C VAL A 46 -16.92 -1.13 -4.04
N THR A 47 -16.56 -0.45 -5.11
CA THR A 47 -17.04 0.90 -5.36
C THR A 47 -18.08 0.83 -6.47
N ALA A 48 -19.26 1.39 -6.25
CA ALA A 48 -20.34 1.35 -7.21
C ALA A 48 -21.02 2.71 -7.35
N ARG A 49 -21.65 2.93 -8.49
CA ARG A 49 -22.64 4.00 -8.68
C ARG A 49 -23.76 3.54 -9.57
N CYS A 50 -24.89 4.22 -9.43
CA CYS A 50 -26.07 4.05 -10.25
C CYS A 50 -26.50 5.45 -10.70
N PRO A 51 -26.05 5.94 -11.87
CA PRO A 51 -26.30 7.31 -12.31
C PRO A 51 -27.78 7.70 -12.34
N ASP A 52 -28.67 6.74 -12.60
CA ASP A 52 -30.11 6.92 -12.64
C ASP A 52 -30.82 6.52 -11.33
N GLY A 53 -30.10 5.96 -10.35
CA GLY A 53 -30.63 5.57 -9.05
C GLY A 53 -31.64 4.40 -9.08
N ARG A 54 -31.74 3.67 -10.19
CA ARG A 54 -32.77 2.63 -10.40
C ARG A 54 -32.29 1.19 -10.16
N ALA A 55 -31.02 0.99 -9.84
CA ALA A 55 -30.45 -0.32 -9.55
C ALA A 55 -29.88 -0.40 -8.13
N ALA A 56 -30.13 -1.53 -7.46
CA ALA A 56 -29.40 -1.92 -6.26
C ALA A 56 -28.22 -2.82 -6.66
N LEU A 57 -27.04 -2.56 -6.08
CA LEU A 57 -25.91 -3.47 -6.15
C LEU A 57 -26.22 -4.71 -5.31
N LYS A 58 -26.03 -5.89 -5.89
CA LYS A 58 -26.09 -7.16 -5.19
C LYS A 58 -24.78 -7.92 -5.39
N ILE A 59 -24.22 -8.42 -4.30
CA ILE A 59 -23.02 -9.25 -4.33
C ILE A 59 -23.28 -10.52 -3.55
N ILE A 60 -22.97 -11.67 -4.14
CA ILE A 60 -23.04 -12.95 -3.47
C ILE A 60 -21.67 -13.62 -3.54
N ILE A 61 -21.19 -14.07 -2.37
CA ILE A 61 -19.96 -14.86 -2.26
C ILE A 61 -20.35 -16.29 -1.96
N ARG A 62 -19.88 -17.21 -2.79
CA ARG A 62 -20.05 -18.65 -2.63
C ARG A 62 -18.71 -19.33 -2.48
N ALA A 63 -18.73 -20.49 -1.85
CA ALA A 63 -17.62 -21.43 -1.88
C ALA A 63 -18.08 -22.80 -2.33
N LYS A 64 -17.21 -23.53 -3.02
CA LYS A 64 -17.41 -24.96 -3.26
C LYS A 64 -17.09 -25.70 -1.96
N THR A 65 -18.04 -26.47 -1.46
CA THR A 65 -17.80 -27.41 -0.36
C THR A 65 -17.04 -28.64 -0.86
N PRO A 66 -16.41 -29.45 0.02
CA PRO A 66 -15.75 -30.70 -0.38
C PRO A 66 -16.65 -31.67 -1.17
N GLY A 67 -17.98 -31.61 -0.96
CA GLY A 67 -18.97 -32.39 -1.72
C GLY A 67 -19.41 -31.75 -3.05
N GLY A 68 -18.75 -30.67 -3.50
CA GLY A 68 -19.04 -29.99 -4.77
C GLY A 68 -20.24 -29.02 -4.75
N ALA A 69 -21.06 -29.01 -3.70
CA ALA A 69 -22.17 -28.07 -3.57
C ALA A 69 -21.67 -26.65 -3.28
N ALA A 70 -22.22 -25.65 -3.96
CA ALA A 70 -21.93 -24.24 -3.71
C ALA A 70 -22.72 -23.73 -2.49
N ARG A 71 -22.02 -23.27 -1.46
CA ARG A 71 -22.62 -22.66 -0.27
C ARG A 71 -22.49 -21.14 -0.35
N VAL A 72 -23.58 -20.41 -0.12
CA VAL A 72 -23.52 -18.95 0.05
C VAL A 72 -22.88 -18.64 1.40
N LEU A 73 -21.78 -17.91 1.37
CA LEU A 73 -21.04 -17.46 2.55
C LEU A 73 -21.47 -16.06 2.98
N ALA A 74 -21.76 -15.21 2.00
CA ALA A 74 -22.14 -13.83 2.23
C ALA A 74 -23.04 -13.32 1.11
N GLN A 75 -23.97 -12.47 1.48
CA GLN A 75 -24.78 -11.70 0.54
C GLN A 75 -24.82 -10.26 1.01
N PHE A 76 -24.59 -9.35 0.06
CA PHE A 76 -24.60 -7.92 0.29
C PHE A 76 -25.51 -7.24 -0.71
N ARG A 77 -26.27 -6.25 -0.21
CA ARG A 77 -27.12 -5.40 -1.03
C ARG A 77 -26.94 -3.96 -0.61
N ALA A 78 -26.79 -3.06 -1.59
CA ALA A 78 -26.74 -1.63 -1.35
C ALA A 78 -27.44 -0.86 -2.47
N LEU A 79 -27.86 0.36 -2.16
CA LEU A 79 -28.34 1.34 -3.13
C LEU A 79 -27.18 2.32 -3.41
N PRO A 80 -26.48 2.18 -4.55
CA PRO A 80 -25.43 3.12 -4.91
C PRO A 80 -26.03 4.48 -5.27
N SER A 81 -25.32 5.56 -4.96
CA SER A 81 -25.69 6.90 -5.40
C SER A 81 -25.41 7.13 -6.88
N ALA A 82 -25.81 8.29 -7.41
CA ALA A 82 -25.36 8.77 -8.72
C ALA A 82 -23.83 8.98 -8.77
N ASP A 83 -23.26 9.39 -7.63
CA ASP A 83 -21.82 9.46 -7.41
C ASP A 83 -21.25 8.09 -7.00
N TRP A 84 -19.93 7.94 -7.11
CA TRP A 84 -19.27 6.70 -6.69
C TRP A 84 -19.26 6.59 -5.18
N THR A 85 -19.89 5.54 -4.69
CA THR A 85 -19.92 5.19 -3.27
C THR A 85 -19.14 3.90 -3.06
N ARG A 86 -18.29 3.90 -2.04
CA ARG A 86 -17.59 2.70 -1.59
C ARG A 86 -18.50 1.93 -0.63
N HIS A 87 -18.71 0.67 -0.94
CA HIS A 87 -19.44 -0.27 -0.12
C HIS A 87 -18.49 -1.34 0.44
N ARG A 88 -18.82 -1.84 1.62
CA ARG A 88 -18.06 -2.90 2.30
C ARG A 88 -19.00 -3.86 2.99
N PHE A 89 -18.61 -5.13 3.01
CA PHE A 89 -19.20 -6.12 3.90
C PHE A 89 -18.15 -7.15 4.27
N ALA A 90 -18.20 -7.60 5.53
CA ALA A 90 -17.33 -8.63 6.05
C ALA A 90 -18.11 -9.94 6.19
N PHE A 91 -17.40 -11.05 6.10
CA PHE A 91 -17.95 -12.38 6.28
C PHE A 91 -16.88 -13.32 6.79
N GLU A 92 -17.31 -14.48 7.28
CA GLU A 92 -16.41 -15.48 7.83
C GLU A 92 -16.30 -16.69 6.90
N LEU A 93 -15.10 -17.29 6.85
CA LEU A 93 -14.89 -18.58 6.21
C LEU A 93 -14.87 -19.67 7.28
N ALA A 94 -15.72 -20.68 7.09
CA ALA A 94 -15.63 -21.90 7.88
C ALA A 94 -14.35 -22.67 7.54
N ALA A 95 -13.77 -23.40 8.49
CA ALA A 95 -12.54 -24.18 8.28
C ALA A 95 -12.63 -25.21 7.13
N GLU A 96 -13.85 -25.62 6.80
CA GLU A 96 -14.19 -26.63 5.79
C GLU A 96 -14.64 -26.00 4.44
N THR A 97 -14.34 -24.71 4.25
CA THR A 97 -14.52 -24.03 2.97
C THR A 97 -13.42 -24.48 1.99
N GLY A 98 -13.78 -24.83 0.75
CA GLY A 98 -12.80 -25.16 -0.29
C GLY A 98 -11.90 -23.98 -0.66
N GLU A 99 -10.84 -24.27 -1.43
CA GLU A 99 -9.79 -23.30 -1.81
C GLU A 99 -10.24 -22.26 -2.85
N THR A 100 -11.48 -22.34 -3.34
CA THR A 100 -12.01 -21.44 -4.38
C THR A 100 -13.31 -20.81 -3.94
N LEU A 101 -13.38 -19.49 -4.08
CA LEU A 101 -14.61 -18.71 -3.93
C LEU A 101 -15.15 -18.31 -5.29
N THR A 102 -16.48 -18.19 -5.38
CA THR A 102 -17.16 -17.59 -6.51
C THR A 102 -17.81 -16.30 -6.05
N LEU A 103 -17.39 -15.19 -6.65
CA LEU A 103 -17.94 -13.87 -6.42
C LEU A 103 -18.88 -13.52 -7.57
N GLU A 104 -20.15 -13.36 -7.25
CA GLU A 104 -21.18 -12.95 -8.19
C GLU A 104 -21.59 -11.52 -7.90
N ILE A 105 -21.49 -10.64 -8.89
CA ILE A 105 -22.01 -9.27 -8.84
C ILE A 105 -23.17 -9.16 -9.80
N SER A 106 -24.30 -8.68 -9.32
CA SER A 106 -25.48 -8.41 -10.14
C SER A 106 -26.15 -7.09 -9.74
N ALA A 107 -27.11 -6.66 -10.56
CA ALA A 107 -27.98 -5.52 -10.27
C ALA A 107 -29.42 -6.00 -10.05
N ASP A 108 -30.08 -5.55 -8.98
CA ASP A 108 -31.53 -5.70 -8.82
C ASP A 108 -32.19 -4.39 -9.29
N ALA A 109 -32.98 -4.42 -10.36
CA ALA A 109 -33.70 -3.26 -10.91
C ALA A 109 -35.07 -3.66 -11.50
N GLU A 110 -36.06 -2.77 -11.43
CA GLU A 110 -37.40 -2.97 -12.01
C GLU A 110 -37.49 -2.63 -13.52
N GLY A 111 -36.36 -2.26 -14.15
CA GLY A 111 -36.26 -1.88 -15.55
C GLY A 111 -34.80 -1.56 -15.93
N PRO A 112 -34.47 -1.38 -17.22
CA PRO A 112 -33.08 -1.20 -17.68
C PRO A 112 -32.38 -0.10 -16.87
N ALA A 113 -31.29 -0.45 -16.21
CA ALA A 113 -30.57 0.46 -15.32
C ALA A 113 -29.06 0.29 -15.52
N LEU A 114 -28.30 1.35 -15.27
CA LEU A 114 -26.84 1.31 -15.40
C LEU A 114 -26.21 1.21 -14.00
N LEU A 115 -25.68 0.04 -13.65
CA LEU A 115 -24.91 -0.16 -12.43
C LEU A 115 -23.43 -0.28 -12.76
N GLN A 116 -22.66 0.78 -12.51
CA GLN A 116 -21.21 0.75 -12.74
C GLN A 116 -20.49 0.34 -11.47
N VAL A 117 -19.55 -0.60 -11.58
CA VAL A 117 -18.76 -1.15 -10.49
C VAL A 117 -17.26 -1.00 -10.77
N THR A 118 -16.45 -0.86 -9.72
CA THR A 118 -14.98 -0.86 -9.78
C THR A 118 -14.42 -1.25 -8.42
N ASP A 119 -13.11 -1.47 -8.34
CA ASP A 119 -12.40 -1.70 -7.08
C ASP A 119 -12.95 -2.88 -6.28
N LEU A 120 -13.35 -3.93 -6.98
CA LEU A 120 -13.77 -5.16 -6.34
C LEU A 120 -12.56 -5.85 -5.75
N ARG A 121 -12.50 -5.92 -4.41
CA ARG A 121 -11.40 -6.58 -3.71
C ARG A 121 -11.93 -7.49 -2.63
N LEU A 122 -11.43 -8.72 -2.63
CA LEU A 122 -11.54 -9.60 -1.49
C LEU A 122 -10.26 -9.49 -0.68
N VAL A 123 -10.40 -9.10 0.59
CA VAL A 123 -9.27 -8.81 1.48
C VAL A 123 -9.38 -9.70 2.70
N ALA A 124 -8.32 -10.45 2.99
CA ALA A 124 -8.21 -11.18 4.24
C ALA A 124 -8.03 -10.20 5.41
N LEU A 125 -8.80 -10.40 6.48
CA LEU A 125 -8.71 -9.56 7.66
C LEU A 125 -7.83 -10.24 8.70
N TYR A 126 -6.72 -9.59 9.04
CA TYR A 126 -5.94 -9.95 10.21
C TYR A 126 -6.54 -9.22 11.41
N GLU A 127 -6.88 -9.93 12.49
CA GLU A 127 -7.32 -9.32 13.75
C GLU A 127 -6.21 -9.37 14.82
N PRO A 128 -5.19 -8.51 14.75
CA PRO A 128 -4.10 -8.57 15.72
C PRO A 128 -4.34 -7.67 16.96
N ALA A 129 -5.36 -6.81 16.99
CA ALA A 129 -5.45 -5.76 18.01
C ALA A 129 -6.88 -5.30 18.34
N PRO A 130 -7.11 -4.76 19.55
CA PRO A 130 -8.37 -4.13 19.91
C PRO A 130 -8.73 -2.99 18.97
N ARG A 131 -10.01 -2.90 18.60
CA ARG A 131 -10.55 -1.84 17.75
C ARG A 131 -10.40 -0.46 18.41
N PHE A 132 -10.02 0.53 17.62
CA PHE A 132 -9.97 1.93 18.01
C PHE A 132 -10.39 2.84 16.84
N SER A 133 -10.77 4.08 17.15
CA SER A 133 -10.99 5.13 16.16
C SER A 133 -9.68 5.89 15.88
N ALA A 134 -9.39 6.13 14.61
CA ALA A 134 -8.15 6.77 14.14
C ALA A 134 -8.45 8.05 13.37
N ARG A 135 -7.61 9.08 13.56
CA ARG A 135 -7.63 10.28 12.72
C ARG A 135 -6.25 10.61 12.22
N PHE A 136 -6.12 10.82 10.91
CA PHE A 136 -4.87 11.19 10.27
C PHE A 136 -4.84 12.67 9.93
N LEU A 137 -3.83 13.37 10.45
CA LEU A 137 -3.43 14.68 9.97
C LEU A 137 -2.20 14.49 9.10
N THR A 138 -2.33 14.71 7.80
CA THR A 138 -1.29 14.41 6.79
C THR A 138 -0.76 15.68 6.13
N ARG A 139 0.49 15.63 5.66
CA ARG A 139 1.17 16.77 5.03
C ARG A 139 0.61 17.11 3.64
N GLY A 140 0.07 16.13 2.93
CA GLY A 140 -0.29 16.30 1.52
C GLY A 140 -1.41 15.39 1.05
N PRO A 141 -1.88 15.60 -0.19
CA PRO A 141 -3.00 14.86 -0.78
C PRO A 141 -2.61 13.40 -1.09
N PHE A 142 -3.59 12.59 -1.48
CA PHE A 142 -3.40 11.19 -1.89
C PHE A 142 -2.35 11.01 -3.00
N LEU A 143 -2.21 11.97 -3.91
CA LEU A 143 -1.22 11.89 -4.99
C LEU A 143 0.24 11.89 -4.49
N LEU A 144 0.50 12.43 -3.30
CA LEU A 144 1.82 12.40 -2.69
C LEU A 144 2.09 11.00 -2.14
N PRO A 145 3.11 10.25 -2.62
CA PRO A 145 3.33 8.86 -2.21
C PRO A 145 3.45 8.67 -0.70
N SER A 146 4.15 9.57 0.00
CA SER A 146 4.26 9.50 1.46
C SER A 146 2.96 9.76 2.20
N SER A 147 1.98 10.44 1.61
CA SER A 147 0.64 10.56 2.20
C SER A 147 -0.21 9.34 1.87
N ARG A 148 -0.15 8.88 0.61
CA ARG A 148 -0.86 7.68 0.14
C ARG A 148 -0.58 6.48 1.03
N LEU A 149 0.70 6.11 1.13
CA LEU A 149 1.14 4.88 1.79
C LEU A 149 1.01 4.93 3.32
N ARG A 150 1.08 6.13 3.92
CA ARG A 150 1.18 6.31 5.37
C ARG A 150 -0.11 6.77 6.06
N ALA A 151 -1.07 7.27 5.29
CA ALA A 151 -2.32 7.77 5.83
C ALA A 151 -3.51 7.14 5.09
N TYR A 152 -3.62 7.38 3.78
CA TYR A 152 -4.81 6.97 3.03
C TYR A 152 -4.97 5.45 2.91
N LEU A 153 -3.91 4.70 2.58
CA LEU A 153 -4.02 3.24 2.50
C LEU A 153 -4.25 2.60 3.88
N ILE A 154 -3.68 3.19 4.95
CA ILE A 154 -3.92 2.72 6.32
C ILE A 154 -5.36 2.99 6.73
N GLU A 155 -5.85 4.21 6.51
CA GLU A 155 -7.23 4.61 6.80
C GLU A 155 -8.23 3.74 6.04
N ASP A 156 -8.02 3.54 4.75
CA ASP A 156 -8.83 2.67 3.91
C ASP A 156 -8.85 1.23 4.43
N TYR A 157 -7.70 0.66 4.83
CA TYR A 157 -7.64 -0.67 5.42
C TYR A 157 -8.30 -0.76 6.79
N LEU A 158 -8.13 0.25 7.67
CA LEU A 158 -8.84 0.30 8.94
C LEU A 158 -10.36 0.35 8.74
N ASN A 159 -10.83 1.15 7.78
CA ASN A 159 -12.23 1.17 7.41
C ASN A 159 -12.66 -0.19 6.82
N LEU A 160 -11.80 -0.93 6.12
CA LEU A 160 -12.13 -2.31 5.72
C LEU A 160 -12.32 -3.26 6.91
N LEU A 161 -11.55 -3.10 7.97
CA LEU A 161 -11.74 -3.81 9.24
C LEU A 161 -12.98 -3.33 10.03
N GLY A 162 -13.69 -2.31 9.54
CA GLY A 162 -14.81 -1.68 10.23
C GLY A 162 -14.39 -0.67 11.31
N TRP A 163 -13.10 -0.34 11.41
CA TRP A 163 -12.60 0.58 12.43
C TRP A 163 -12.81 2.02 11.95
N PRO A 164 -13.40 2.92 12.76
CA PRO A 164 -13.63 4.29 12.33
C PRO A 164 -12.30 4.99 12.07
N ALA A 165 -12.01 5.32 10.82
CA ALA A 165 -10.80 6.04 10.45
C ALA A 165 -11.13 7.18 9.47
N GLU A 166 -10.47 8.32 9.62
CA GLU A 166 -10.61 9.46 8.71
C GLU A 166 -9.26 10.15 8.42
N VAL A 167 -9.05 10.58 7.18
CA VAL A 167 -7.96 11.49 6.79
C VAL A 167 -8.52 12.92 6.70
N GLY A 168 -7.95 13.83 7.48
CA GLY A 168 -8.61 15.10 7.75
C GLY A 168 -9.78 14.90 8.72
N GLY A 169 -10.42 16.01 9.13
CA GLY A 169 -11.56 15.96 10.05
C GLY A 169 -11.29 16.57 11.44
N ALA A 170 -12.38 16.96 12.10
CA ALA A 170 -12.35 17.63 13.41
C ALA A 170 -12.83 16.73 14.55
N GLY A 171 -13.22 15.48 14.24
CA GLY A 171 -13.80 14.52 15.18
C GLY A 171 -12.91 14.19 16.36
N ALA A 172 -13.53 13.68 17.42
CA ALA A 172 -12.82 12.95 18.47
C ALA A 172 -12.35 11.59 17.93
N CYS A 173 -11.21 11.12 18.43
CA CYS A 173 -10.63 9.83 18.05
C CYS A 173 -9.88 9.25 19.26
N ASP A 174 -9.67 7.95 19.26
CA ASP A 174 -8.82 7.27 20.24
C ASP A 174 -7.34 7.48 19.92
N VAL A 175 -6.98 7.47 18.62
CA VAL A 175 -5.60 7.63 18.16
C VAL A 175 -5.53 8.78 17.14
N LEU A 176 -4.70 9.78 17.44
CA LEU A 176 -4.38 10.87 16.53
C LEU A 176 -3.02 10.61 15.87
N ILE A 177 -3.01 10.43 14.55
CA ILE A 177 -1.82 10.24 13.75
C ILE A 177 -1.43 11.58 13.13
N CYS A 178 -0.19 12.01 13.36
CA CYS A 178 0.38 13.22 12.78
C CYS A 178 1.45 12.81 11.76
N GLN A 179 1.08 12.67 10.48
CA GLN A 179 2.01 12.32 9.41
C GLN A 179 2.72 13.56 8.91
N LYS A 180 4.04 13.67 9.17
CA LYS A 180 4.93 14.79 8.81
C LYS A 180 4.45 16.19 9.22
N VAL A 181 3.39 16.30 10.03
CA VAL A 181 2.84 17.54 10.57
C VAL A 181 3.05 17.61 12.08
N ARG A 182 3.18 18.82 12.64
CA ARG A 182 3.42 19.04 14.07
C ARG A 182 2.34 19.93 14.70
N PRO A 183 1.06 19.50 14.71
CA PRO A 183 -0.07 20.32 15.13
C PRO A 183 -0.20 20.38 16.66
N TRP A 184 0.66 21.16 17.33
CA TRP A 184 0.70 21.28 18.80
C TRP A 184 -0.68 21.48 19.46
N ARG A 185 -1.54 22.32 18.89
CA ARG A 185 -2.91 22.53 19.39
C ARG A 185 -3.78 21.27 19.31
N ALA A 186 -3.63 20.45 18.27
CA ALA A 186 -4.37 19.20 18.14
C ALA A 186 -3.82 18.14 19.10
N LEU A 187 -2.49 18.06 19.26
CA LEU A 187 -1.81 17.19 20.22
C LEU A 187 -2.34 17.41 21.64
N TRP A 188 -2.37 18.66 22.12
CA TRP A 188 -2.82 18.94 23.48
C TRP A 188 -4.31 18.63 23.68
N ARG A 189 -5.15 18.93 22.69
CA ARG A 189 -6.58 18.60 22.74
C ARG A 189 -6.82 17.08 22.79
N ALA A 190 -6.11 16.30 21.98
CA ALA A 190 -6.18 14.85 21.98
C ALA A 190 -5.73 14.27 23.33
N ARG A 191 -4.60 14.74 23.85
CA ARG A 191 -4.05 14.30 25.15
C ARG A 191 -4.99 14.55 26.32
N ARG A 192 -5.71 15.68 26.34
CA ARG A 192 -6.71 16.00 27.39
C ARG A 192 -7.93 15.08 27.36
N ARG A 193 -8.23 14.49 26.20
CA ARG A 193 -9.34 13.54 26.01
C ARG A 193 -8.92 12.08 26.24
N GLY A 194 -7.67 11.84 26.61
CA GLY A 194 -7.11 10.49 26.77
C GLY A 194 -6.80 9.76 25.46
N SER A 195 -6.83 10.46 24.33
CA SER A 195 -6.35 9.91 23.06
C SER A 195 -4.82 9.73 23.10
N ALA A 196 -4.33 8.69 22.43
CA ALA A 196 -2.91 8.57 22.10
C ALA A 196 -2.58 9.41 20.87
N VAL A 197 -1.37 9.99 20.85
CA VAL A 197 -0.84 10.73 19.69
C VAL A 197 0.37 10.02 19.15
N ILE A 198 0.36 9.70 17.85
CA ILE A 198 1.45 9.05 17.13
C ILE A 198 2.00 10.02 16.10
N TYR A 199 3.33 10.23 16.08
CA TYR A 199 3.98 11.02 15.04
C TYR A 199 4.59 10.11 13.98
N ASP A 200 4.15 10.25 12.73
CA ASP A 200 4.69 9.49 11.61
C ASP A 200 5.69 10.32 10.80
N LEU A 201 6.96 9.90 10.85
CA LEU A 201 8.09 10.55 10.19
C LEU A 201 8.75 9.59 9.19
N ASP A 202 8.19 9.54 8.00
CA ASP A 202 8.70 8.77 6.84
C ASP A 202 9.54 9.64 5.90
N ASP A 203 10.56 10.34 6.43
CA ASP A 203 11.55 11.06 5.63
C ASP A 203 12.76 11.56 6.42
N ASN A 204 13.73 12.08 5.68
CA ASN A 204 14.93 12.74 6.20
C ASN A 204 14.74 14.22 6.60
N GLU A 205 13.54 14.65 6.98
CA GLU A 205 13.30 16.02 7.48
C GLU A 205 14.29 16.44 8.59
N PRO A 206 14.71 15.55 9.52
CA PRO A 206 15.75 15.86 10.50
C PRO A 206 17.10 16.31 9.92
N HIS A 207 17.43 15.91 8.69
CA HIS A 207 18.70 16.22 8.05
C HIS A 207 18.67 17.49 7.21
N GLN A 208 17.51 18.13 7.05
CA GLN A 208 17.38 19.34 6.22
C GLN A 208 17.95 20.58 6.92
N SER A 209 17.76 20.73 8.23
CA SER A 209 18.37 21.81 9.03
C SER A 209 18.37 21.50 10.52
N ARG A 210 19.31 22.12 11.28
CA ARG A 210 19.37 22.01 12.75
C ARG A 210 18.08 22.50 13.41
N ARG A 211 17.52 23.61 12.93
CA ARG A 211 16.27 24.18 13.46
C ARG A 211 15.09 23.22 13.30
N LEU A 212 14.96 22.61 12.11
CA LEU A 212 13.93 21.63 11.85
C LEU A 212 14.13 20.36 12.70
N ALA A 213 15.37 19.87 12.83
CA ALA A 213 15.70 18.75 13.68
C ALA A 213 15.30 18.97 15.15
N LEU A 214 15.58 20.16 15.70
CA LEU A 214 15.18 20.53 17.07
C LEU A 214 13.66 20.56 17.23
N ALA A 215 12.93 21.14 16.26
CA ALA A 215 11.47 21.17 16.28
C ALA A 215 10.85 19.77 16.19
N ILE A 216 11.41 18.90 15.33
CA ILE A 216 11.00 17.49 15.21
C ILE A 216 11.28 16.75 16.52
N ARG A 217 12.47 16.89 17.09
CA ARG A 217 12.85 16.26 18.37
C ARG A 217 11.91 16.67 19.49
N ALA A 218 11.58 17.96 19.59
CA ALA A 218 10.64 18.46 20.59
C ALA A 218 9.26 17.81 20.43
N PHE A 219 8.76 17.70 19.19
CA PHE A 219 7.48 17.06 18.91
C PHE A 219 7.51 15.54 19.20
N CYS A 220 8.58 14.84 18.81
CA CYS A 220 8.78 13.41 19.09
C CYS A 220 8.73 13.11 20.59
N LYS A 221 9.30 13.99 21.43
CA LYS A 221 9.25 13.86 22.90
C LYS A 221 7.86 14.08 23.50
N ALA A 222 6.98 14.78 22.79
CA ALA A 222 5.66 15.16 23.31
C ALA A 222 4.53 14.17 22.93
N VAL A 223 4.80 13.24 22.01
CA VAL A 223 3.84 12.24 21.53
C VAL A 223 4.04 10.89 22.23
N ASP A 224 3.02 10.02 22.16
CA ASP A 224 3.01 8.73 22.85
C ASP A 224 3.76 7.63 22.07
N GLY A 225 4.01 7.85 20.79
CA GLY A 225 4.82 6.99 19.94
C GLY A 225 5.25 7.66 18.64
N VAL A 226 6.28 7.11 18.00
CA VAL A 226 6.80 7.59 16.72
C VAL A 226 6.89 6.44 15.73
N THR A 227 6.41 6.62 14.51
CA THR A 227 6.55 5.65 13.41
C THR A 227 7.47 6.21 12.33
N THR A 228 8.15 5.32 11.61
CA THR A 228 9.08 5.69 10.51
C THR A 228 9.24 4.55 9.53
N GLY A 229 9.71 4.84 8.31
CA GLY A 229 9.80 3.86 7.20
C GLY A 229 11.16 3.21 6.98
N GLY A 230 12.14 3.42 7.85
CA GLY A 230 13.46 2.79 7.70
C GLY A 230 14.19 2.56 9.01
N THR A 231 15.07 1.56 9.02
CA THR A 231 15.83 1.15 10.22
C THR A 231 16.74 2.26 10.76
N TYR A 232 17.38 3.01 9.87
CA TYR A 232 18.23 4.14 10.21
C TYR A 232 17.45 5.25 10.95
N LEU A 233 16.30 5.66 10.41
CA LEU A 233 15.45 6.65 11.07
C LEU A 233 14.90 6.12 12.40
N LYS A 234 14.51 4.84 12.47
CA LYS A 234 14.06 4.24 13.74
C LYS A 234 15.12 4.37 14.81
N ARG A 235 16.39 4.10 14.49
CA ARG A 235 17.51 4.25 15.43
C ARG A 235 17.68 5.69 15.89
N LEU A 236 17.63 6.64 14.97
CA LEU A 236 17.69 8.07 15.29
C LEU A 236 16.55 8.50 16.23
N LEU A 237 15.32 8.12 15.88
CA LEU A 237 14.11 8.52 16.61
C LEU A 237 13.96 7.81 17.95
N SER A 238 14.52 6.61 18.11
CA SER A 238 14.58 5.91 19.40
C SER A 238 15.33 6.71 20.46
N GLY A 239 16.30 7.55 20.05
CA GLY A 239 16.97 8.48 20.95
C GLY A 239 16.13 9.69 21.38
N TRP A 240 14.97 9.92 20.75
CA TRP A 240 14.08 11.04 21.05
C TRP A 240 12.75 10.58 21.66
N ASN A 241 12.29 9.38 21.31
CA ASN A 241 11.12 8.73 21.87
C ASN A 241 11.42 7.23 21.98
N SER A 242 11.34 6.68 23.19
CA SER A 242 11.63 5.26 23.46
C SER A 242 10.67 4.28 22.76
N HIS A 243 9.56 4.78 22.22
CA HIS A 243 8.53 4.02 21.52
C HIS A 243 8.56 4.31 20.02
N ALA A 244 9.73 4.17 19.41
CA ALA A 244 9.90 4.25 17.97
C ALA A 244 9.59 2.90 17.30
N TYR A 245 8.68 2.90 16.33
CA TYR A 245 8.24 1.74 15.59
C TYR A 245 8.61 1.85 14.11
N LEU A 246 9.07 0.73 13.53
CA LEU A 246 9.32 0.64 12.10
C LEU A 246 8.01 0.25 11.43
N LEU A 247 7.38 1.23 10.81
CA LEU A 247 6.26 1.02 9.91
C LEU A 247 6.86 1.01 8.52
N ASP A 248 7.13 -0.18 7.95
CA ASP A 248 7.62 -0.26 6.57
C ASP A 248 6.56 0.27 5.60
N ASN A 249 6.98 0.74 4.44
CA ASN A 249 6.05 1.17 3.42
C ASN A 249 5.44 -0.02 2.69
N MET A 250 4.16 0.10 2.38
CA MET A 250 3.42 -0.93 1.69
C MET A 250 3.87 -1.04 0.23
N VAL A 251 3.62 -2.20 -0.37
CA VAL A 251 3.74 -2.39 -1.82
C VAL A 251 2.82 -1.38 -2.53
N ASP A 252 3.42 -0.40 -3.22
CA ASP A 252 2.70 0.63 -3.99
C ASP A 252 2.35 0.09 -5.37
N ILE A 253 1.54 -0.97 -5.45
CA ILE A 253 1.03 -1.55 -6.69
C ILE A 253 -0.50 -1.50 -6.62
N LEU A 254 -1.11 -0.90 -7.63
CA LEU A 254 -2.57 -0.74 -7.64
C LEU A 254 -3.28 -2.02 -8.11
N ASP A 255 -2.62 -2.79 -8.98
CA ASP A 255 -3.11 -4.06 -9.52
C ASP A 255 -2.10 -5.17 -9.25
N ARG A 256 -2.46 -6.11 -8.35
CA ARG A 256 -1.59 -7.24 -8.04
C ARG A 256 -1.40 -8.14 -9.27
N ASP A 257 -2.42 -8.29 -10.12
CA ASP A 257 -2.39 -9.23 -11.25
C ASP A 257 -1.57 -8.70 -12.43
N LEU A 258 -1.21 -7.42 -12.39
CA LEU A 258 -0.29 -6.84 -13.34
C LEU A 258 1.14 -7.32 -13.09
N VAL A 259 1.55 -8.30 -13.88
CA VAL A 259 2.86 -8.93 -13.80
C VAL A 259 3.62 -8.74 -15.11
N ARG A 260 4.92 -8.51 -15.00
CA ARG A 260 5.82 -8.48 -16.16
C ARG A 260 5.67 -9.75 -17.00
N PRO A 261 5.39 -9.64 -18.31
CA PRO A 261 5.31 -10.81 -19.18
C PRO A 261 6.70 -11.45 -19.35
N ARG A 262 6.74 -12.79 -19.39
CA ARG A 262 7.97 -13.54 -19.67
C ARG A 262 8.41 -13.28 -21.12
N ARG A 263 9.64 -12.79 -21.29
CA ARG A 263 10.26 -12.43 -22.57
C ARG A 263 11.77 -12.32 -22.38
N ASP A 264 12.50 -12.52 -23.46
CA ASP A 264 13.97 -12.47 -23.45
C ASP A 264 14.51 -11.08 -23.12
N PHE A 265 15.75 -11.06 -22.63
CA PHE A 265 16.45 -9.83 -22.28
C PHE A 265 16.85 -9.06 -23.54
N SER A 266 16.21 -7.92 -23.79
CA SER A 266 16.56 -7.03 -24.91
C SER A 266 17.11 -5.69 -24.45
N GLN A 267 17.62 -5.63 -23.22
CA GLN A 267 18.22 -4.44 -22.61
C GLN A 267 17.27 -3.23 -22.58
N ARG A 268 15.97 -3.44 -22.40
CA ARG A 268 15.05 -2.34 -22.10
C ARG A 268 15.22 -1.92 -20.64
N LEU A 269 16.09 -0.94 -20.42
CA LEU A 269 16.41 -0.43 -19.10
C LEU A 269 15.48 0.71 -18.71
N VAL A 270 15.04 0.73 -17.45
CA VAL A 270 14.18 1.79 -16.92
C VAL A 270 14.68 2.34 -15.61
N TRP A 271 14.42 3.62 -15.39
CA TRP A 271 14.52 4.26 -14.10
C TRP A 271 13.25 5.07 -13.86
N PHE A 272 12.76 5.12 -12.62
CA PHE A 272 11.54 5.85 -12.29
C PHE A 272 11.65 6.55 -10.94
N GLY A 273 11.15 7.76 -10.79
CA GLY A 273 11.25 8.45 -9.51
C GLY A 273 11.09 9.95 -9.61
N MET A 274 11.59 10.63 -8.59
CA MET A 274 11.56 12.09 -8.51
C MET A 274 12.62 12.69 -9.45
N PRO A 275 12.29 13.69 -10.30
CA PRO A 275 13.22 14.25 -11.29
C PRO A 275 14.56 14.70 -10.71
N GLU A 276 14.54 15.19 -9.48
CA GLU A 276 15.69 15.69 -8.74
C GLU A 276 16.76 14.60 -8.53
N ASN A 277 16.36 13.32 -8.54
CA ASN A 277 17.27 12.17 -8.39
C ASN A 277 17.73 11.58 -9.73
N ALA A 278 17.26 12.10 -10.87
CA ALA A 278 17.64 11.57 -12.19
C ALA A 278 19.14 11.72 -12.48
N HIS A 279 19.81 12.68 -11.81
CA HIS A 279 21.26 12.87 -11.94
C HIS A 279 22.07 11.65 -11.51
N GLU A 280 21.55 10.78 -10.63
CA GLU A 280 22.23 9.56 -10.19
C GLU A 280 22.45 8.57 -11.35
N LEU A 281 21.59 8.59 -12.38
CA LEU A 281 21.79 7.79 -13.59
C LEU A 281 23.02 8.25 -14.39
N GLY A 282 23.25 9.56 -14.49
CA GLY A 282 24.40 10.09 -15.23
C GLY A 282 25.75 9.67 -14.63
N ARG A 283 25.78 9.38 -13.33
CA ARG A 283 26.99 8.93 -12.62
C ARG A 283 27.37 7.49 -12.91
N LEU A 284 26.46 6.72 -13.52
CA LEU A 284 26.71 5.32 -13.84
C LEU A 284 27.62 5.13 -15.06
N GLY A 285 27.80 6.17 -15.88
CA GLY A 285 28.65 6.09 -17.08
C GLY A 285 28.17 5.07 -18.12
N LEU A 286 26.86 4.76 -18.14
CA LEU A 286 26.30 3.75 -19.04
C LEU A 286 26.28 4.25 -20.49
N SER A 287 26.65 3.36 -21.42
CA SER A 287 26.46 3.59 -22.85
C SER A 287 25.05 3.24 -23.31
N GLN A 288 24.36 2.35 -22.60
CA GLN A 288 22.99 1.94 -22.88
C GLN A 288 21.99 3.06 -22.54
N LYS A 289 20.97 3.21 -23.37
CA LYS A 289 19.85 4.11 -23.08
C LYS A 289 19.03 3.57 -21.91
N VAL A 290 18.78 4.43 -20.92
CA VAL A 290 17.85 4.14 -19.81
C VAL A 290 16.63 5.04 -19.95
N THR A 291 15.44 4.44 -20.10
CA THR A 291 14.19 5.20 -20.19
C THR A 291 13.82 5.74 -18.81
N ARG A 292 13.53 7.04 -18.72
CA ARG A 292 13.16 7.70 -17.45
C ARG A 292 11.66 7.89 -17.35
N ILE A 293 11.04 7.25 -16.36
CA ILE A 293 9.65 7.47 -15.98
C ILE A 293 9.59 8.45 -14.80
N THR A 294 9.41 9.72 -15.10
CA THR A 294 9.45 10.82 -14.12
C THR A 294 8.69 12.01 -14.67
N ARG A 295 8.35 12.99 -13.82
CA ARG A 295 7.84 14.28 -14.32
C ARG A 295 8.84 14.87 -15.31
N ASN A 296 8.38 15.17 -16.53
CA ASN A 296 9.21 15.63 -17.66
C ASN A 296 10.32 14.64 -18.09
N GLY A 297 10.09 13.34 -17.89
CA GLY A 297 10.97 12.26 -18.36
C GLY A 297 10.69 11.84 -19.81
N ASP A 298 11.22 10.67 -20.19
CA ASP A 298 10.89 10.03 -21.47
C ASP A 298 9.43 9.51 -21.47
N ILE A 299 8.95 9.11 -20.29
CA ILE A 299 7.54 8.80 -20.00
C ILE A 299 7.17 9.61 -18.76
N ASP A 300 6.03 10.32 -18.82
CA ASP A 300 5.57 11.09 -17.66
C ASP A 300 5.08 10.16 -16.54
N TYR A 301 5.45 10.45 -15.30
CA TYR A 301 5.05 9.62 -14.17
C TYR A 301 3.59 9.88 -13.82
N GLN A 302 2.75 8.86 -14.02
CA GLN A 302 1.35 8.89 -13.60
C GLN A 302 1.05 7.70 -12.70
N THR A 303 0.56 7.97 -11.49
CA THR A 303 0.25 6.93 -10.49
C THR A 303 -0.64 5.81 -11.04
N LYS A 304 -1.53 6.12 -12.00
CA LYS A 304 -2.48 5.16 -12.58
C LYS A 304 -1.88 4.22 -13.62
N SER A 305 -0.89 4.68 -14.39
CA SER A 305 -0.35 3.93 -15.53
C SER A 305 1.09 3.48 -15.34
N VAL A 306 1.79 4.00 -14.32
CA VAL A 306 3.20 3.71 -14.11
C VAL A 306 3.48 2.21 -13.98
N ASP A 307 2.58 1.45 -13.33
CA ASP A 307 2.75 0.01 -13.18
C ASP A 307 2.75 -0.70 -14.55
N GLY A 308 1.80 -0.31 -15.42
CA GLY A 308 1.71 -0.77 -16.80
C GLY A 308 2.92 -0.39 -17.64
N HIS A 309 3.46 0.82 -17.47
CA HIS A 309 4.69 1.19 -18.14
C HIS A 309 5.90 0.41 -17.63
N LEU A 310 6.00 0.14 -16.32
CA LEU A 310 7.14 -0.55 -15.73
C LEU A 310 7.28 -1.99 -16.21
N ILE A 311 6.16 -2.71 -16.35
CA ILE A 311 6.18 -4.11 -16.84
C ILE A 311 6.63 -4.23 -18.31
N GLU A 312 6.71 -3.12 -19.04
CA GLU A 312 7.24 -3.08 -20.40
C GLU A 312 8.77 -3.04 -20.48
N PHE A 313 9.48 -3.11 -19.36
CA PHE A 313 10.94 -3.10 -19.29
C PHE A 313 11.53 -4.43 -18.80
N ASP A 314 12.83 -4.61 -19.07
CA ASP A 314 13.53 -5.85 -18.72
C ASP A 314 14.27 -5.72 -17.39
N LEU A 315 14.75 -4.52 -17.06
CA LEU A 315 15.51 -4.26 -15.86
C LEU A 315 15.32 -2.82 -15.37
N ALA A 316 14.93 -2.67 -14.10
CA ALA A 316 14.89 -1.38 -13.43
C ALA A 316 16.21 -1.03 -12.74
N LEU A 317 16.70 0.19 -12.91
CA LEU A 317 17.91 0.69 -12.25
C LEU A 317 17.56 1.64 -11.11
N MET A 318 18.19 1.43 -9.96
CA MET A 318 17.97 2.23 -8.73
C MET A 318 19.30 2.69 -8.13
N PRO A 319 20.07 3.53 -8.85
CA PRO A 319 21.28 4.10 -8.32
C PRO A 319 20.94 5.11 -7.21
N VAL A 320 21.66 5.00 -6.11
CA VAL A 320 21.54 5.89 -4.95
C VAL A 320 22.92 6.09 -4.35
N THR A 321 23.37 7.34 -4.27
CA THR A 321 24.57 7.67 -3.51
C THR A 321 24.26 7.64 -2.02
N LEU A 322 25.00 6.84 -1.24
CA LEU A 322 24.78 6.73 0.19
C LEU A 322 25.26 7.98 0.93
N ASN A 323 24.34 8.69 1.56
CA ASN A 323 24.58 9.86 2.40
C ASN A 323 23.50 9.91 3.51
N PRO A 324 23.56 10.83 4.50
CA PRO A 324 22.55 10.89 5.55
C PRO A 324 21.11 11.06 5.04
N HIS A 325 20.92 11.74 3.91
CA HIS A 325 19.61 11.93 3.29
C HIS A 325 19.08 10.62 2.70
N SER A 326 19.89 9.89 1.93
CA SER A 326 19.48 8.62 1.30
C SER A 326 19.43 7.43 2.26
N ARG A 327 20.21 7.43 3.36
CA ARG A 327 20.11 6.44 4.45
C ARG A 327 18.75 6.41 5.13
N ALA A 328 18.05 7.53 5.10
CA ALA A 328 16.71 7.68 5.66
C ALA A 328 15.60 7.38 4.64
N LYS A 329 15.94 7.01 3.40
CA LYS A 329 14.97 6.53 2.41
C LYS A 329 14.76 5.02 2.59
N ASN A 330 13.58 4.58 2.20
CA ASN A 330 13.13 3.19 2.21
C ASN A 330 13.37 2.52 0.84
N ALA A 331 13.10 1.21 0.77
CA ALA A 331 13.27 0.40 -0.42
C ALA A 331 12.04 0.37 -1.35
N ASN A 332 11.15 1.38 -1.31
CA ASN A 332 9.85 1.34 -2.01
C ASN A 332 9.93 0.96 -3.49
N ARG A 333 10.89 1.53 -4.22
CA ARG A 333 11.04 1.28 -5.66
C ARG A 333 11.41 -0.18 -5.93
N LEU A 334 12.31 -0.73 -5.11
CA LEU A 334 12.77 -2.11 -5.19
C LEU A 334 11.61 -3.07 -4.93
N ILE A 335 10.87 -2.83 -3.84
CA ILE A 335 9.70 -3.61 -3.47
C ILE A 335 8.63 -3.56 -4.56
N LYS A 336 8.38 -2.39 -5.16
CA LYS A 336 7.47 -2.24 -6.30
C LYS A 336 7.92 -3.07 -7.51
N CYS A 337 9.21 -3.04 -7.86
CA CYS A 337 9.73 -3.85 -8.96
C CYS A 337 9.56 -5.35 -8.71
N ALA A 338 9.94 -5.83 -7.52
CA ALA A 338 9.77 -7.23 -7.14
C ALA A 338 8.29 -7.65 -7.17
N GLY A 339 7.37 -6.80 -6.67
CA GLY A 339 5.93 -7.07 -6.71
C GLY A 339 5.33 -7.12 -8.12
N LEU A 340 5.88 -6.35 -9.07
CA LEU A 340 5.48 -6.37 -10.49
C LEU A 340 6.13 -7.51 -11.30
N GLY A 341 6.97 -8.35 -10.67
CA GLY A 341 7.77 -9.33 -11.40
C GLY A 341 8.84 -8.71 -12.30
N LEU A 342 9.24 -7.45 -12.05
CA LEU A 342 10.24 -6.72 -12.81
C LEU A 342 11.63 -6.87 -12.15
N PRO A 343 12.60 -7.52 -12.81
CA PRO A 343 13.99 -7.53 -12.34
C PRO A 343 14.54 -6.12 -12.11
N PHE A 344 15.47 -5.99 -11.17
CA PHE A 344 16.09 -4.72 -10.84
C PHE A 344 17.58 -4.86 -10.48
N LEU A 345 18.30 -3.75 -10.56
CA LEU A 345 19.60 -3.54 -9.93
C LEU A 345 19.54 -2.27 -9.10
N ALA A 346 19.94 -2.38 -7.82
CA ALA A 346 19.90 -1.26 -6.88
C ALA A 346 21.27 -1.05 -6.23
N SER A 347 21.59 0.19 -5.86
CA SER A 347 22.78 0.44 -5.03
C SER A 347 22.67 -0.33 -3.71
N ASP A 348 23.78 -0.90 -3.25
CA ASP A 348 23.87 -1.59 -1.96
C ASP A 348 23.80 -0.60 -0.79
N THR A 349 22.58 -0.25 -0.41
CA THR A 349 22.31 0.53 0.81
C THR A 349 21.83 -0.42 1.91
N PRO A 350 22.00 -0.08 3.20
CA PRO A 350 21.54 -0.93 4.28
C PRO A 350 20.05 -1.32 4.18
N GLU A 351 19.20 -0.41 3.71
CA GLU A 351 17.75 -0.68 3.59
C GLU A 351 17.43 -1.50 2.32
N HIS A 352 18.15 -1.32 1.21
CA HIS A 352 18.02 -2.20 0.04
C HIS A 352 18.47 -3.62 0.35
N ARG A 353 19.59 -3.77 1.07
CA ARG A 353 20.11 -5.07 1.51
C ARG A 353 19.12 -5.79 2.42
N ARG A 354 18.61 -5.11 3.45
CA ARG A 354 17.53 -5.62 4.31
C ARG A 354 16.31 -6.06 3.49
N ALA A 355 15.88 -5.26 2.52
CA ALA A 355 14.73 -5.59 1.70
C ALA A 355 14.97 -6.84 0.83
N VAL A 356 16.12 -6.93 0.16
CA VAL A 356 16.54 -8.09 -0.65
C VAL A 356 16.60 -9.37 0.20
N GLU A 357 17.19 -9.30 1.40
CA GLU A 357 17.24 -10.42 2.34
C GLU A 357 15.84 -10.87 2.78
N LEU A 358 14.97 -9.93 3.16
CA LEU A 358 13.61 -10.22 3.63
C LEU A 358 12.76 -10.93 2.57
N ILE A 359 12.86 -10.51 1.30
CA ILE A 359 12.11 -11.14 0.20
C ILE A 359 12.83 -12.37 -0.37
N GLY A 360 14.03 -12.69 0.14
CA GLY A 360 14.81 -13.88 -0.22
C GLY A 360 15.46 -13.83 -1.60
N LEU A 361 15.80 -12.64 -2.07
CA LEU A 361 16.61 -12.47 -3.28
C LEU A 361 18.11 -12.52 -2.95
N PRO A 362 18.96 -12.98 -3.88
CA PRO A 362 20.41 -12.98 -3.68
C PRO A 362 21.01 -11.56 -3.74
N GLU A 363 22.20 -11.39 -3.17
CA GLU A 363 22.95 -10.12 -3.23
C GLU A 363 23.30 -9.68 -4.66
N GLY A 364 23.17 -10.58 -5.65
CA GLY A 364 23.33 -10.27 -7.07
C GLY A 364 22.46 -9.11 -7.58
N PHE A 365 21.35 -8.81 -6.91
CA PHE A 365 20.47 -7.67 -7.21
C PHE A 365 21.00 -6.32 -6.71
N LEU A 366 22.08 -6.32 -5.94
CA LEU A 366 22.72 -5.14 -5.39
C LEU A 366 24.02 -4.83 -6.16
N VAL A 367 24.34 -3.55 -6.21
CA VAL A 367 25.56 -3.01 -6.80
C VAL A 367 26.30 -2.22 -5.73
N GLY A 368 27.46 -2.73 -5.33
CA GLY A 368 28.33 -2.17 -4.31
C GLY A 368 28.92 -0.81 -4.70
N PRO A 369 29.43 -0.04 -3.72
CA PRO A 369 30.14 1.21 -4.00
C PRO A 369 31.34 0.97 -4.92
N GLY A 370 31.39 1.67 -6.06
CA GLY A 370 32.50 1.60 -7.01
C GLY A 370 32.44 0.43 -8.01
N GLU A 371 31.43 -0.45 -7.92
CA GLU A 371 31.23 -1.50 -8.92
C GLU A 371 30.73 -0.94 -10.26
N ASP A 372 31.11 -1.61 -11.35
CA ASP A 372 30.72 -1.25 -12.72
C ASP A 372 29.28 -1.70 -13.01
N TRP A 373 28.36 -0.74 -13.09
CA TRP A 373 26.95 -0.99 -13.40
C TRP A 373 26.75 -1.63 -14.78
N GLY A 374 27.56 -1.29 -15.79
CA GLY A 374 27.48 -1.89 -17.12
C GLY A 374 27.81 -3.38 -17.08
N ALA A 375 28.86 -3.76 -16.35
CA ALA A 375 29.21 -5.17 -16.12
C ALA A 375 28.09 -5.93 -15.37
N ARG A 376 27.47 -5.30 -14.36
CA ARG A 376 26.35 -5.89 -13.61
C ARG A 376 25.09 -6.07 -14.47
N ILE A 377 24.77 -5.10 -15.33
CA ILE A 377 23.66 -5.22 -16.30
C ILE A 377 23.94 -6.36 -17.28
N ALA A 378 25.16 -6.46 -17.80
CA ALA A 378 25.56 -7.54 -18.70
C ALA A 378 25.47 -8.93 -18.03
N ASP A 379 25.83 -9.02 -16.75
CA ASP A 379 25.69 -10.26 -15.98
C ASP A 379 24.22 -10.67 -15.78
N MET A 380 23.37 -9.73 -15.38
CA MET A 380 21.92 -9.94 -15.30
C MET A 380 21.34 -10.44 -16.62
N GLY A 381 21.80 -9.87 -17.74
CA GLY A 381 21.38 -10.31 -19.08
C GLY A 381 21.80 -11.75 -19.41
N ARG A 382 23.03 -12.17 -19.05
CA ARG A 382 23.51 -13.55 -19.29
C ARG A 382 22.72 -14.59 -18.51
N ARG A 383 22.26 -14.25 -17.30
CA ARG A 383 21.52 -15.16 -16.40
C ARG A 383 20.04 -14.84 -16.32
N TYR A 384 19.50 -14.15 -17.33
CA TYR A 384 18.16 -13.57 -17.24
C TYR A 384 17.03 -14.57 -16.92
N PRO A 385 17.02 -15.81 -17.46
CA PRO A 385 16.03 -16.81 -17.06
C PRO A 385 16.09 -17.16 -15.56
N GLU A 386 17.29 -17.26 -14.98
CA GLU A 386 17.50 -17.50 -13.54
C GLU A 386 16.98 -16.31 -12.72
N VAL A 387 17.29 -15.09 -13.17
CA VAL A 387 16.86 -13.84 -12.53
C VAL A 387 15.33 -13.71 -12.51
N LEU A 388 14.66 -14.07 -13.61
CA LEU A 388 13.20 -14.09 -13.68
C LEU A 388 12.60 -15.10 -12.70
N ALA A 389 13.15 -16.32 -12.61
CA ALA A 389 12.69 -17.32 -11.65
C ALA A 389 12.86 -16.84 -10.19
N GLN A 390 13.97 -16.16 -9.88
CA GLN A 390 14.21 -15.57 -8.56
C GLN A 390 13.21 -14.46 -8.22
N ILE A 391 12.91 -13.58 -9.17
CA ILE A 391 11.93 -12.50 -8.98
C ILE A 391 10.51 -13.04 -8.85
N ASP A 392 10.13 -14.02 -9.69
CA ASP A 392 8.83 -14.69 -9.60
C ASP A 392 8.64 -15.33 -8.20
N ALA A 393 9.67 -15.99 -7.66
CA ALA A 393 9.63 -16.57 -6.32
C ALA A 393 9.56 -15.52 -5.20
N ALA A 394 10.22 -14.37 -5.37
CA ALA A 394 10.20 -13.29 -4.39
C ALA A 394 8.88 -12.51 -4.37
N ARG A 395 8.12 -12.52 -5.48
CA ARG A 395 6.89 -11.72 -5.63
C ARG A 395 5.85 -12.02 -4.56
N GLU A 396 5.56 -13.29 -4.27
CA GLU A 396 4.59 -13.64 -3.23
C GLU A 396 5.07 -13.16 -1.85
N ARG A 397 6.37 -13.35 -1.56
CA ARG A 397 6.97 -12.86 -0.30
C ARG A 397 6.90 -11.34 -0.16
N VAL A 398 6.99 -10.59 -1.26
CA VAL A 398 6.82 -9.14 -1.25
C VAL A 398 5.44 -8.76 -0.71
N PHE A 399 4.37 -9.38 -1.21
CA PHE A 399 3.01 -9.10 -0.72
C PHE A 399 2.80 -9.65 0.69
N ASP A 400 3.41 -10.78 1.05
CA ASP A 400 3.31 -11.32 2.41
C ASP A 400 4.00 -10.46 3.48
N ILE A 401 5.07 -9.74 3.12
CA ILE A 401 5.87 -8.93 4.05
C ILE A 401 5.44 -7.47 4.03
N TYR A 402 5.27 -6.91 2.83
CA TYR A 402 4.98 -5.49 2.59
C TYR A 402 3.53 -5.23 2.17
N GLY A 403 2.67 -6.25 2.15
CA GLY A 403 1.24 -6.08 1.90
C GLY A 403 0.59 -5.16 2.94
N VAL A 404 -0.44 -4.42 2.50
CA VAL A 404 -1.17 -3.47 3.36
C VAL A 404 -1.69 -4.16 4.61
N GLU A 405 -2.16 -5.39 4.47
CA GLU A 405 -2.72 -6.22 5.53
C GLU A 405 -1.75 -6.37 6.70
N ARG A 406 -0.54 -6.90 6.42
CA ARG A 406 0.47 -7.17 7.45
C ARG A 406 1.03 -5.88 8.03
N ILE A 407 1.27 -4.89 7.18
CA ILE A 407 1.82 -3.60 7.60
C ILE A 407 0.87 -2.88 8.55
N VAL A 408 -0.42 -2.79 8.20
CA VAL A 408 -1.44 -2.17 9.07
C VAL A 408 -1.66 -3.01 10.33
N ALA A 409 -1.66 -4.34 10.24
CA ALA A 409 -1.79 -5.22 11.38
C ALA A 409 -0.75 -4.95 12.48
N GLY A 410 0.55 -4.93 12.12
CA GLY A 410 1.63 -4.65 13.08
C GLY A 410 1.56 -3.22 13.63
N TRP A 411 1.22 -2.26 12.77
CA TRP A 411 1.04 -0.86 13.18
C TRP A 411 -0.14 -0.64 14.12
N ALA A 412 -1.27 -1.31 13.87
CA ALA A 412 -2.47 -1.25 14.70
C ALA A 412 -2.18 -1.78 16.11
N ALA A 413 -1.44 -2.90 16.22
CA ALA A 413 -1.01 -3.44 17.51
C ALA A 413 -0.12 -2.43 18.27
N PHE A 414 0.81 -1.77 17.58
CA PHE A 414 1.61 -0.70 18.17
C PHE A 414 0.74 0.45 18.70
N CYS A 415 -0.20 0.95 17.88
CA CYS A 415 -1.12 2.02 18.26
C CYS A 415 -2.01 1.64 19.46
N ALA A 416 -2.58 0.44 19.47
CA ALA A 416 -3.39 -0.06 20.57
C ALA A 416 -2.59 -0.13 21.88
N GLY A 417 -1.33 -0.59 21.82
CA GLY A 417 -0.43 -0.60 22.98
C GLY A 417 -0.16 0.81 23.52
N ARG A 418 -0.01 1.82 22.65
CA ARG A 418 0.16 3.23 23.07
C ARG A 418 -1.12 3.79 23.70
N LEU A 419 -2.28 3.48 23.12
CA LEU A 419 -3.58 3.87 23.67
C LEU A 419 -3.83 3.30 25.06
N SER A 420 -3.54 2.01 25.25
CA SER A 420 -3.69 1.34 26.55
C SER A 420 -2.81 2.00 27.63
N ALA A 421 -1.52 2.20 27.35
CA ALA A 421 -0.60 2.86 28.26
C ALA A 421 -1.04 4.30 28.62
N ARG A 422 -1.58 5.04 27.63
CA ARG A 422 -2.10 6.39 27.84
C ARG A 422 -3.26 6.43 28.83
N ARG A 423 -4.21 5.50 28.70
CA ARG A 423 -5.39 5.39 29.58
C ARG A 423 -4.98 5.01 31.00
N GLN A 424 -4.11 4.01 31.15
CA GLN A 424 -3.57 3.60 32.46
C GLN A 424 -2.85 4.75 33.18
N GLY A 425 -2.04 5.54 32.46
CA GLY A 425 -1.35 6.69 33.04
C GLY A 425 -2.27 7.83 33.46
N MET A 426 -3.50 7.91 32.93
CA MET A 426 -4.50 8.90 33.39
C MET A 426 -5.27 8.43 34.62
N ASP A 427 -5.54 7.13 34.73
CA ASP A 427 -6.24 6.56 35.88
C ASP A 427 -5.38 6.59 37.14
N ALA A 428 -4.05 6.48 37.01
CA ALA A 428 -3.12 6.60 38.14
C ALA A 428 -2.96 8.04 38.71
N VAL A 429 -3.47 9.07 38.02
CA VAL A 429 -3.38 10.49 38.43
C VAL A 429 -4.68 10.97 39.09
N LYS A 430 -5.77 10.20 38.97
CA LYS A 430 -7.03 10.44 39.67
C LYS A 430 -6.98 9.76 41.04
#